data_AF-A0A2M7BRQ4-F1
#
_entry.id   AF-A0A2M7BRQ4-F1
#
_cell.length_a   1.000
_cell.length_b   1.000
_cell.length_c   1.000
_cell.angle_alpha   90.00
_cell.angle_beta   90.00
_cell.angle_gamma   90.00
#
_symmetry.space_group_name_H-M   'P 1'
#
loop_
_entity.id
_entity.type
_entity.pdbx_description
1 polymer ?
#
loop_
_entity_poly.entity_id
_entity_poly.type
_entity_poly.pdbx_seq_one_letter_code
_entity_poly.pdbx_strand_id
1 'polypeptide(L)'
;KIDTKKKCLGFIRLRFPSYLFSPKHKPLFTVLKDSAIIRELHVYGKAMEIGESNIKATQHKGLGEELLGEAEETAKKAGIQKIAIISGVGVRNYYRKFGYTLKDTYMTKPI
;
A
#
# COMPACT_ATOMS: atom_id res chain seq x y z
N LYS A 1 26.39 -6.45 -21.99
CA LYS A 1 25.92 -5.05 -21.85
C LYS A 1 24.70 -5.06 -20.95
N ILE A 2 24.84 -4.66 -19.69
CA ILE A 2 23.72 -4.54 -18.74
C ILE A 2 22.89 -3.35 -19.22
N ASP A 3 21.61 -3.58 -19.53
CA ASP A 3 20.68 -2.53 -19.93
C ASP A 3 20.43 -1.59 -18.75
N THR A 4 21.08 -0.42 -18.78
CA THR A 4 21.00 0.63 -17.76
C THR A 4 19.67 1.41 -17.75
N LYS A 5 18.64 0.99 -18.49
CA LYS A 5 17.37 1.74 -18.62
C LYS A 5 16.16 1.20 -17.83
N LYS A 6 16.30 0.18 -16.97
CA LYS A 6 15.22 -0.22 -16.04
C LYS A 6 15.38 0.42 -14.66
N LYS A 7 14.77 1.59 -14.46
CA LYS A 7 14.69 2.24 -13.13
C LYS A 7 13.39 1.87 -12.44
N CYS A 8 13.47 1.38 -11.20
CA CYS A 8 12.30 1.18 -10.34
C CYS A 8 11.88 2.54 -9.77
N LEU A 9 10.66 2.98 -10.07
CA LEU A 9 10.11 4.26 -9.63
C LEU A 9 9.31 4.15 -8.33
N GLY A 10 8.87 2.95 -7.99
CA GLY A 10 8.15 2.64 -6.76
C GLY A 10 7.76 1.18 -6.70
N PHE A 11 7.31 0.73 -5.54
CA PHE A 11 6.80 -0.62 -5.33
C PHE A 11 5.80 -0.65 -4.18
N ILE A 12 5.00 -1.72 -4.17
CA ILE A 12 4.08 -2.05 -3.08
C ILE A 12 4.27 -3.52 -2.68
N ARG A 13 4.24 -3.79 -1.38
CA ARG A 13 4.33 -5.14 -0.83
C ARG A 13 2.98 -5.57 -0.29
N LEU A 14 2.20 -6.24 -1.13
CA LEU A 14 0.95 -6.90 -0.74
C LEU A 14 1.25 -8.32 -0.23
N ARG A 15 0.66 -8.69 0.91
CA ARG A 15 0.75 -10.03 1.50
C ARG A 15 -0.65 -10.61 1.66
N PHE A 16 -0.82 -11.87 1.24
CA PHE A 16 -1.94 -12.71 1.64
C PHE A 16 -1.49 -13.65 2.76
N PRO A 17 -1.95 -13.45 4.01
CA PRO A 17 -1.63 -14.35 5.10
C PRO A 17 -2.20 -15.75 4.89
N SER A 18 -1.47 -16.78 5.32
CA SER A 18 -1.87 -18.19 5.14
C SER A 18 -3.22 -18.54 5.78
N TYR A 19 -3.60 -17.86 6.86
CA TYR A 19 -4.90 -18.05 7.52
C TYR A 19 -6.10 -17.67 6.63
N LEU A 20 -5.89 -16.90 5.54
CA LEU A 20 -6.95 -16.61 4.58
C LEU A 20 -7.34 -17.82 3.74
N PHE A 21 -6.43 -18.78 3.57
CA PHE A 21 -6.61 -19.96 2.73
C PHE A 21 -6.69 -21.25 3.52
N SER A 22 -6.45 -21.21 4.84
CA SER A 22 -6.50 -22.38 5.69
C SER A 22 -7.22 -22.07 7.00
N PRO A 23 -8.31 -22.80 7.32
CA PRO A 23 -9.09 -22.58 8.54
C PRO A 23 -8.34 -23.01 9.81
N LYS A 24 -7.17 -23.66 9.68
CA LYS A 24 -6.35 -24.11 10.81
C LYS A 24 -5.64 -22.96 11.54
N HIS A 25 -5.48 -21.82 10.89
CA HIS A 25 -4.76 -20.69 11.43
C HIS A 25 -5.70 -19.50 11.66
N LYS A 26 -5.52 -18.78 12.76
CA LYS A 26 -6.25 -17.55 13.06
C LYS A 26 -5.32 -16.35 12.94
N PRO A 27 -5.83 -15.16 12.58
CA PRO A 27 -5.03 -13.94 12.62
C PRO A 27 -4.57 -13.66 14.05
N LEU A 28 -3.33 -13.19 14.19
CA LEU A 28 -2.78 -12.77 15.49
C LEU A 28 -3.55 -11.59 16.10
N PHE A 29 -4.02 -10.68 15.26
CA PHE A 29 -4.79 -9.51 15.67
C PHE A 29 -6.16 -9.52 14.98
N THR A 30 -7.21 -9.23 15.74
CA THR A 30 -8.60 -9.23 15.24
C THR A 30 -8.82 -8.22 14.11
N VAL A 31 -8.10 -7.10 14.12
CA VAL A 31 -8.11 -6.11 13.04
C VAL A 31 -7.71 -6.69 11.67
N LEU A 32 -6.88 -7.74 11.64
CA LEU A 32 -6.38 -8.38 10.41
C LEU A 32 -7.28 -9.50 9.89
N LYS A 33 -8.40 -9.78 10.56
CA LYS A 33 -9.37 -10.76 10.10
C LYS A 33 -9.84 -10.42 8.68
N ASP A 34 -9.88 -11.42 7.80
CA ASP A 34 -10.32 -11.31 6.41
C ASP A 34 -9.59 -10.22 5.60
N SER A 35 -8.31 -9.95 5.95
CA SER A 35 -7.53 -8.85 5.37
C SER A 35 -6.32 -9.30 4.59
N ALA A 36 -6.11 -8.70 3.41
CA ALA A 36 -4.81 -8.61 2.79
C ALA A 36 -4.00 -7.52 3.50
N ILE A 37 -2.68 -7.69 3.57
CA ILE A 37 -1.81 -6.78 4.33
C ILE A 37 -0.87 -6.06 3.37
N ILE A 38 -0.98 -4.74 3.29
CA ILE A 38 0.05 -3.90 2.65
C ILE A 38 1.10 -3.60 3.71
N ARG A 39 2.30 -4.16 3.50
CA ARG A 39 3.41 -4.03 4.44
C ARG A 39 4.28 -2.82 4.17
N GLU A 40 4.30 -2.37 2.92
CA GLU A 40 5.13 -1.27 2.47
C GLU A 40 4.57 -0.71 1.16
N LEU A 41 4.53 0.61 1.05
CA LEU A 41 4.33 1.35 -0.19
C LEU A 41 5.43 2.39 -0.25
N HIS A 42 6.25 2.34 -1.30
CA HIS A 42 7.37 3.24 -1.48
C HIS A 42 7.39 3.78 -2.90
N VAL A 43 7.55 5.09 -3.05
CA VAL A 43 7.72 5.76 -4.34
C VAL A 43 9.00 6.57 -4.26
N TYR A 44 9.95 6.26 -5.13
CA TYR A 44 11.23 6.95 -5.20
C TYR A 44 11.02 8.33 -5.85
N GLY A 45 11.70 9.36 -5.32
CA GLY A 45 11.62 10.73 -5.85
C GLY A 45 10.79 11.72 -5.03
N LYS A 46 10.36 11.35 -3.82
CA LYS A 46 9.68 12.25 -2.86
C LYS A 46 10.60 12.73 -1.73
N ALA A 47 11.87 12.99 -2.02
CA ALA A 47 12.64 13.88 -1.15
C ALA A 47 12.17 15.30 -1.51
N MET A 48 11.41 15.93 -0.61
CA MET A 48 10.88 17.27 -0.80
C MET A 48 12.04 18.27 -0.92
N GLU A 49 12.35 18.72 -2.13
CA GLU A 49 12.94 20.06 -2.31
C GLU A 49 11.78 21.06 -2.25
N ILE A 50 11.54 21.61 -1.05
CA ILE A 50 10.80 22.85 -0.89
C ILE A 50 11.69 23.94 -1.48
N GLY A 51 11.47 24.36 -2.73
CA GLY A 51 12.18 25.52 -3.25
C GLY A 51 12.15 25.73 -4.76
N GLU A 52 12.13 24.67 -5.56
CA GLU A 52 12.20 24.84 -7.02
C GLU A 52 11.13 24.01 -7.73
N SER A 53 10.41 24.66 -8.64
CA SER A 53 9.40 24.08 -9.52
C SER A 53 10.02 23.02 -10.44
N ASN A 54 10.25 21.82 -9.91
CA ASN A 54 10.88 20.73 -10.64
C ASN A 54 9.83 19.82 -11.29
N ILE A 55 9.73 19.92 -12.62
CA ILE A 55 8.84 19.17 -13.54
C ILE A 55 8.90 17.64 -13.34
N LYS A 56 10.00 17.11 -12.78
CA LYS A 56 10.19 15.69 -12.46
C LYS A 56 9.39 15.21 -11.24
N ALA A 57 9.16 16.05 -10.24
CA ALA A 57 8.35 15.69 -9.06
C ALA A 57 6.87 15.50 -9.42
N THR A 58 6.39 16.25 -10.42
CA THR A 58 5.07 16.07 -11.04
C THR A 58 4.94 14.75 -11.79
N GLN A 59 6.04 14.18 -12.28
CA GLN A 59 6.03 12.98 -13.13
C GLN A 59 5.76 11.68 -12.35
N HIS A 60 5.85 11.69 -11.01
CA HIS A 60 5.51 10.55 -10.14
C HIS A 60 4.30 10.83 -9.23
N LYS A 61 3.62 11.96 -9.46
CA LYS A 61 2.42 12.36 -8.74
C LYS A 61 1.25 11.50 -9.22
N GLY A 62 1.05 10.36 -8.55
CA GLY A 62 -0.02 9.40 -8.89
C GLY A 62 0.43 7.94 -8.76
N LEU A 63 1.74 7.66 -8.89
CA LEU A 63 2.23 6.28 -8.86
C LEU A 63 1.89 5.54 -7.54
N GLY A 64 1.91 6.23 -6.41
CA GLY A 64 1.52 5.63 -5.13
C GLY A 64 0.03 5.27 -5.06
N GLU A 65 -0.81 6.07 -5.71
CA GLU A 65 -2.25 5.81 -5.82
C GLU A 65 -2.53 4.66 -6.79
N GLU A 66 -1.85 4.62 -7.94
CA GLU A 66 -1.93 3.52 -8.90
C GLU A 66 -1.51 2.18 -8.26
N LEU A 67 -0.37 2.17 -7.55
CA LEU A 67 0.11 0.98 -6.84
C LEU A 67 -0.86 0.53 -5.76
N LEU A 68 -1.46 1.48 -5.03
CA LEU A 68 -2.47 1.18 -4.01
C LEU A 68 -3.73 0.59 -4.65
N GLY A 69 -4.22 1.17 -5.75
CA GLY A 69 -5.37 0.67 -6.50
C GLY A 69 -5.14 -0.74 -7.06
N GLU A 70 -3.97 -1.01 -7.65
CA GLU A 70 -3.62 -2.34 -8.15
C GLU A 70 -3.58 -3.39 -7.03
N ALA A 71 -3.12 -3.01 -5.83
CA ALA A 71 -3.15 -3.90 -4.68
C ALA A 71 -4.58 -4.17 -4.18
N GLU A 72 -5.47 -3.17 -4.19
CA GLU A 72 -6.89 -3.36 -3.88
C GLU A 72 -7.55 -4.31 -4.90
N GLU A 73 -7.35 -4.11 -6.20
CA GLU A 73 -7.90 -4.97 -7.24
C GLU A 73 -7.33 -6.40 -7.20
N THR A 74 -6.03 -6.55 -6.92
CA THR A 74 -5.40 -7.87 -6.75
C THR A 74 -6.00 -8.62 -5.55
N ALA A 75 -6.27 -7.92 -4.45
CA ALA A 75 -6.91 -8.51 -3.28
C ALA A 75 -8.38 -8.90 -3.54
N LYS A 76 -9.16 -8.06 -4.24
CA LYS A 76 -10.54 -8.37 -4.65
C LYS A 76 -10.60 -9.61 -5.53
N LYS A 77 -9.72 -9.71 -6.53
CA LYS A 77 -9.62 -10.88 -7.42
C LYS A 77 -9.29 -12.17 -6.67
N ALA A 78 -8.60 -12.07 -5.54
CA ALA A 78 -8.34 -13.19 -4.63
C ALA A 78 -9.48 -13.49 -3.64
N GLY A 79 -10.62 -12.79 -3.74
CA GLY A 79 -11.79 -12.98 -2.87
C GLY A 79 -11.65 -12.38 -1.47
N ILE A 80 -10.71 -11.44 -1.28
CA ILE A 80 -10.44 -10.81 0.02
C ILE A 80 -11.23 -9.50 0.13
N GLN A 81 -11.87 -9.29 1.29
CA GLN A 81 -12.87 -8.23 1.49
C GLN A 81 -12.33 -6.99 2.21
N LYS A 82 -11.06 -7.00 2.61
CA LYS A 82 -10.47 -5.92 3.39
C LYS A 82 -8.97 -5.78 3.13
N ILE A 83 -8.48 -4.55 3.16
CA ILE A 83 -7.05 -4.26 3.22
C ILE A 83 -6.70 -3.65 4.58
N ALA A 84 -5.57 -4.10 5.14
CA ALA A 84 -4.93 -3.50 6.30
C ALA A 84 -3.51 -3.04 5.94
N ILE A 85 -3.20 -1.78 6.21
CA ILE A 85 -1.91 -1.17 5.88
C ILE A 85 -1.12 -0.90 7.16
N ILE A 86 0.13 -1.37 7.20
CA ILE A 86 1.10 -0.95 8.20
C ILE A 86 1.53 0.49 7.85
N SER A 87 1.17 1.45 8.70
CA SER A 87 1.32 2.87 8.39
C SER A 87 1.97 3.63 9.55
N GLY A 88 3.10 4.29 9.28
CA GLY A 88 3.71 5.22 10.22
C GLY A 88 2.77 6.40 10.49
N VAL A 89 2.81 6.95 11.72
CA VAL A 89 1.86 7.99 12.17
C VAL A 89 1.77 9.17 11.21
N GLY A 90 2.90 9.66 10.70
CA GLY A 90 2.98 10.81 9.80
C GLY A 90 2.41 10.58 8.39
N VAL A 91 2.23 9.32 7.96
CA VAL A 91 1.72 8.99 6.62
C VAL A 91 0.24 8.56 6.63
N ARG A 92 -0.42 8.49 7.79
CA ARG A 92 -1.83 8.08 7.90
C ARG A 92 -2.78 8.99 7.12
N ASN A 93 -2.52 10.30 7.09
CA ASN A 93 -3.31 11.27 6.34
C ASN A 93 -3.27 11.04 4.82
N TYR A 94 -2.21 10.42 4.29
CA TYR A 94 -2.17 10.03 2.89
C TYR A 94 -3.23 8.96 2.60
N TYR A 95 -3.31 7.91 3.42
CA TYR A 95 -4.27 6.82 3.24
C TYR A 95 -5.73 7.25 3.49
N ARG A 96 -5.97 8.21 4.38
CA ARG A 96 -7.32 8.76 4.62
C ARG A 96 -7.98 9.32 3.36
N LYS A 97 -7.19 9.89 2.45
CA LYS A 97 -7.68 10.41 1.16
C LYS A 97 -8.28 9.33 0.26
N PHE A 98 -7.88 8.06 0.47
CA PHE A 98 -8.34 6.90 -0.31
C PHE A 98 -9.40 6.08 0.44
N GLY A 99 -10.00 6.63 1.50
CA GLY A 99 -11.08 6.00 2.27
C GLY A 99 -10.61 5.06 3.39
N TYR A 100 -9.31 5.02 3.70
CA TYR A 100 -8.82 4.23 4.83
C TYR A 100 -9.08 4.92 6.17
N THR A 101 -9.47 4.12 7.16
CA THR A 101 -9.69 4.57 8.54
C THR A 101 -8.69 3.91 9.49
N LEU A 102 -8.32 4.60 10.57
CA LEU A 102 -7.40 4.04 11.56
C LEU A 102 -8.18 3.05 12.45
N LYS A 103 -7.71 1.81 12.51
CA LYS A 103 -8.19 0.79 13.45
C LYS A 103 -6.99 0.13 14.11
N ASP A 104 -6.94 0.20 15.44
CA ASP A 104 -5.76 -0.15 16.25
C ASP A 104 -4.51 0.57 15.71
N THR A 105 -3.54 -0.18 15.21
CA THR A 105 -2.28 0.33 14.65
C THR A 105 -2.26 0.38 13.12
N TYR A 106 -3.34 -0.04 12.45
CA TYR A 106 -3.43 -0.21 11.00
C TYR A 106 -4.37 0.80 10.35
N MET A 107 -4.10 1.15 9.10
CA MET A 107 -5.08 1.83 8.25
C MET A 107 -5.88 0.76 7.50
N THR A 108 -7.20 0.71 7.69
CA THR A 108 -8.06 -0.33 7.13
C THR A 108 -9.14 0.22 6.21
N LYS A 109 -9.48 -0.55 5.18
CA LYS A 109 -10.55 -0.24 4.22
C LYS A 109 -11.21 -1.55 3.74
N PRO A 110 -12.55 -1.67 3.81
CA PRO A 110 -13.28 -2.71 3.09
C PRO A 110 -13.13 -2.52 1.57
N ILE A 111 -12.88 -3.59 0.83
CA ILE A 111 -12.69 -3.58 -0.62
C ILE A 111 -13.62 -4.58 -1.30
#